data_AF-C3J9Z2-F1
#
_entry.id   AF-C3J9Z2-F1
#
_cell.length_a   1.000
_cell.length_b   1.000
_cell.length_c   1.000
_cell.angle_alpha   90.00
_cell.angle_beta   90.00
_cell.angle_gamma   90.00
#
_symmetry.space_group_name_H-M   'P 1'
#
loop_
_entity.id
_entity.type
_entity.pdbx_description
1 polymer ?
#
loop_
_entity_poly.entity_id
_entity_poly.type
_entity_poly.pdbx_seq_one_letter_code
_entity_poly.pdbx_strand_id
1 'polypeptide(L)'
;MITKKSVLYLSALALLLGSCARGTVSSNEVVPKLPKEQANQEEENFQRSSSEAIAVAQSFLGTTGDLRSLSEAHFDLDFVVPPSKPQLRAADGSVVTPVDTPLFIINMPNEGGFFLVSGDTRMPDLLAVTEHGNLDKSNADVPPGLAVFLSRLPIYYENKLKAGKGIIPGDHIDPDDDGPYNPPHDTFSRFGE
;
A
#
# COMPACT_ATOMS: atom_id res chain seq x y z
N MET A 1 53.91 -14.97 46.16
CA MET A 1 53.41 -13.59 46.32
C MET A 1 54.16 -12.72 45.34
N ILE A 2 53.51 -12.36 44.22
CA ILE A 2 54.14 -11.63 43.11
C ILE A 2 53.77 -10.16 43.23
N THR A 3 54.76 -9.32 43.46
CA THR A 3 54.71 -7.87 43.36
C THR A 3 55.37 -7.45 42.05
N LYS A 4 54.65 -6.77 41.16
CA LYS A 4 55.24 -5.75 40.27
C LYS A 4 54.23 -4.61 40.08
N LYS A 5 54.75 -3.41 40.33
CA LYS A 5 54.11 -2.11 40.21
C LYS A 5 54.15 -1.69 38.74
N SER A 6 53.05 -1.12 38.23
CA SER A 6 53.10 -0.18 37.10
C SER A 6 52.07 0.92 37.35
N VAL A 7 52.59 2.11 37.55
CA VAL A 7 51.90 3.39 37.69
C VAL A 7 51.50 3.87 36.31
N LEU A 8 50.27 4.39 36.15
CA LEU A 8 49.98 5.52 35.26
C LEU A 8 48.74 6.26 35.79
N TYR A 9 49.00 7.43 36.39
CA TYR A 9 48.04 8.49 36.70
C TYR A 9 48.14 9.52 35.57
N LEU A 10 47.01 10.01 35.05
CA LEU A 10 46.75 11.31 34.40
C LEU A 10 45.42 11.15 33.64
N SER A 11 44.39 11.99 33.74
CA SER A 11 44.10 13.17 34.54
C SER A 11 42.70 13.68 34.15
N ALA A 12 41.94 14.13 35.15
CA ALA A 12 41.01 15.28 35.17
C ALA A 12 39.93 15.41 34.06
N LEU A 13 38.64 15.32 34.39
CA LEU A 13 37.79 16.34 35.04
C LEU A 13 37.28 17.43 34.08
N ALA A 14 36.00 17.38 33.73
CA ALA A 14 35.08 18.52 33.54
C ALA A 14 33.65 17.94 33.35
N LEU A 15 32.88 17.71 34.42
CA LEU A 15 31.90 18.64 35.02
C LEU A 15 30.94 19.30 34.01
N LEU A 16 29.72 18.75 33.97
CA LEU A 16 28.46 19.40 34.39
C LEU A 16 28.19 20.85 33.98
N LEU A 17 26.97 21.05 33.45
CA LEU A 17 26.17 22.28 33.33
C LEU A 17 26.36 23.12 32.05
N GLY A 18 25.70 22.68 30.97
CA GLY A 18 25.24 23.54 29.88
C GLY A 18 23.78 23.95 30.08
N SER A 19 23.48 24.63 31.18
CA SER A 19 22.22 25.36 31.35
C SER A 19 22.21 26.52 30.36
N CYS A 20 21.27 26.51 29.43
CA CYS A 20 21.01 27.65 28.55
C CYS A 20 20.35 28.76 29.36
N ALA A 21 21.13 29.77 29.74
CA ALA A 21 20.61 31.01 30.30
C ALA A 21 21.21 32.23 29.59
N ARG A 22 20.36 32.93 28.83
CA ARG A 22 20.32 34.37 28.58
C ARG A 22 19.24 34.60 27.52
N GLY A 23 18.17 35.35 27.72
CA GLY A 23 17.83 36.32 28.74
C GLY A 23 17.10 37.47 28.05
N THR A 24 15.89 37.79 28.50
CA THR A 24 15.33 39.14 28.70
C THR A 24 13.82 38.99 28.87
N VAL A 25 13.36 39.19 30.11
CA VAL A 25 11.98 39.54 30.40
C VAL A 25 11.82 41.00 29.99
N SER A 26 10.97 41.27 29.02
CA SER A 26 10.37 42.59 28.81
C SER A 26 8.86 42.37 28.81
N SER A 27 8.24 42.77 29.91
CA SER A 27 6.78 42.81 30.06
C SER A 27 6.20 43.79 29.06
N ASN A 28 5.22 43.37 28.27
CA ASN A 28 4.05 44.17 27.89
C ASN A 28 2.93 43.27 27.33
N GLU A 29 1.79 43.32 28.02
CA GLU A 29 0.40 43.25 27.56
C GLU A 29 -0.12 42.10 26.64
N VAL A 30 -0.90 41.22 27.28
CA VAL A 30 -2.23 40.67 26.90
C VAL A 30 -2.59 40.53 25.41
N VAL A 31 -2.61 39.29 24.89
CA VAL A 31 -3.77 38.61 24.22
C VAL A 31 -3.47 37.10 24.20
N PRO A 32 -4.35 36.18 24.68
CA PRO A 32 -4.12 34.75 24.55
C PRO A 32 -4.40 34.30 23.11
N LYS A 33 -3.35 34.05 22.33
CA LYS A 33 -3.46 33.33 21.06
C LYS A 33 -3.28 31.84 21.36
N LEU A 34 -4.37 31.07 21.23
CA LEU A 34 -4.30 29.60 21.19
C LEU A 34 -3.15 29.19 20.25
N PRO A 35 -2.26 28.27 20.65
CA PRO A 35 -1.32 27.68 19.71
C PRO A 35 -2.13 27.02 18.58
N LYS A 36 -1.92 27.48 17.35
CA LYS A 36 -2.33 26.72 16.18
C LYS A 36 -1.55 25.41 16.24
N GLU A 37 -2.24 24.33 16.55
CA GLU A 37 -1.77 22.99 16.33
C GLU A 37 -1.44 22.88 14.84
N GLN A 38 -0.16 23.02 14.51
CA GLN A 38 0.35 22.63 13.21
C GLN A 38 0.27 21.12 13.19
N ALA A 39 -0.87 20.60 12.72
CA ALA A 39 -0.96 19.22 12.29
C ALA A 39 0.14 19.02 11.23
N ASN A 40 1.19 18.28 11.59
CA ASN A 40 2.04 17.62 10.62
C ASN A 40 1.11 16.69 9.83
N GLN A 41 0.64 17.14 8.67
CA GLN A 41 0.07 16.22 7.70
C GLN A 41 1.25 15.48 7.10
N GLU A 42 1.57 14.31 7.66
CA GLU A 42 2.34 13.32 6.94
C GLU A 42 1.59 13.06 5.63
N GLU A 43 2.22 13.37 4.48
CA GLU A 43 1.70 12.90 3.21
C GLU A 43 1.72 11.36 3.26
N GLU A 44 0.57 10.75 3.55
CA GLU A 44 0.43 9.30 3.56
C GLU A 44 0.79 8.79 2.15
N ASN A 45 1.93 8.09 2.06
CA ASN A 45 2.35 7.46 0.82
C ASN A 45 1.59 6.15 0.64
N PHE A 46 0.60 6.17 -0.26
CA PHE A 46 -0.21 5.00 -0.58
C PHE A 46 0.45 4.03 -1.58
N GLN A 47 1.56 4.44 -2.23
CA GLN A 47 2.25 3.60 -3.20
C GLN A 47 3.03 2.51 -2.47
N ARG A 48 2.62 1.25 -2.67
CA ARG A 48 3.37 0.08 -2.26
C ARG A 48 4.63 -0.04 -3.12
N SER A 49 5.74 -0.35 -2.47
CA SER A 49 7.02 -0.66 -3.11
C SER A 49 7.06 -2.08 -3.65
N SER A 50 7.93 -2.34 -4.62
CA SER A 50 8.17 -3.69 -5.16
C SER A 50 8.57 -4.70 -4.07
N SER A 51 9.39 -4.29 -3.10
CA SER A 51 9.82 -5.14 -1.99
C SER A 51 8.68 -5.53 -1.07
N GLU A 52 7.76 -4.59 -0.79
CA GLU A 52 6.55 -4.90 -0.01
C GLU A 52 5.62 -5.83 -0.77
N ALA A 53 5.49 -5.66 -2.09
CA ALA A 53 4.68 -6.55 -2.91
C ALA A 53 5.22 -7.99 -2.92
N ILE A 54 6.54 -8.16 -3.01
CA ILE A 54 7.19 -9.46 -2.87
C ILE A 54 6.97 -10.05 -1.47
N ALA A 55 7.08 -9.22 -0.41
CA ALA A 55 6.83 -9.68 0.95
C ALA A 55 5.39 -10.16 1.16
N VAL A 56 4.40 -9.51 0.54
CA VAL A 56 3.00 -9.97 0.53
C VAL A 56 2.91 -11.36 -0.11
N ALA A 57 3.48 -11.56 -1.29
CA ALA A 57 3.49 -12.87 -1.96
C ALA A 57 4.19 -13.95 -1.11
N GLN A 58 5.36 -13.65 -0.55
CA GLN A 58 6.11 -14.57 0.32
C GLN A 58 5.34 -14.93 1.60
N SER A 59 4.63 -13.97 2.18
CA SER A 59 3.81 -14.22 3.37
C SER A 59 2.69 -15.23 3.08
N PHE A 60 2.06 -15.12 1.90
CA PHE A 60 1.04 -16.08 1.44
C PHE A 60 1.64 -17.47 1.25
N LEU A 61 2.80 -17.58 0.59
CA LEU A 61 3.52 -18.86 0.43
C LEU A 61 3.86 -19.49 1.78
N GLY A 62 4.26 -18.69 2.77
CA GLY A 62 4.57 -19.16 4.13
C GLY A 62 3.37 -19.76 4.87
N THR A 63 2.16 -19.31 4.56
CA THR A 63 0.90 -19.85 5.11
C THR A 63 0.45 -21.14 4.43
N THR A 64 0.80 -21.34 3.16
CA THR A 64 0.43 -22.52 2.38
C THR A 64 1.52 -23.59 2.48
N GLY A 65 1.23 -24.70 3.15
CA GLY A 65 2.22 -25.73 3.51
C GLY A 65 3.10 -26.25 2.36
N ASP A 66 2.53 -26.41 1.16
CA ASP A 66 3.23 -26.93 -0.03
C ASP A 66 4.18 -25.91 -0.68
N LEU A 67 4.04 -24.61 -0.36
CA LEU A 67 4.74 -23.53 -1.04
C LEU A 67 5.88 -22.91 -0.21
N ARG A 68 6.12 -23.42 1.01
CA ARG A 68 7.18 -22.93 1.91
C ARG A 68 8.59 -23.07 1.34
N SER A 69 8.85 -24.08 0.50
CA SER A 69 10.14 -24.27 -0.17
C SER A 69 10.43 -23.21 -1.24
N LEU A 70 9.43 -22.46 -1.68
CA LEU A 70 9.54 -21.40 -2.69
C LEU A 70 9.74 -20.00 -2.08
N SER A 71 9.71 -19.86 -0.75
CA SER A 71 9.82 -18.54 -0.10
C SER A 71 11.18 -17.86 -0.32
N GLU A 72 12.24 -18.65 -0.52
CA GLU A 72 13.60 -18.19 -0.85
C GLU A 72 13.85 -18.04 -2.36
N ALA A 73 12.83 -18.26 -3.19
CA ALA A 73 13.01 -18.28 -4.64
C ALA A 73 13.10 -16.87 -5.25
N HIS A 74 13.82 -16.76 -6.37
CA HIS A 74 13.86 -15.51 -7.13
C HIS A 74 12.56 -15.35 -7.91
N PHE A 75 11.77 -14.34 -7.54
CA PHE A 75 10.56 -13.97 -8.25
C PHE A 75 10.87 -13.09 -9.45
N ASP A 76 10.16 -13.31 -10.55
CA ASP A 76 10.13 -12.39 -11.68
C ASP A 76 9.00 -11.37 -11.47
N LEU A 77 9.32 -10.08 -11.63
CA LEU A 77 8.45 -8.98 -11.26
C LEU A 77 8.11 -8.13 -12.47
N ASP A 78 6.82 -8.02 -12.75
CA ASP A 78 6.26 -7.07 -13.70
C ASP A 78 5.17 -6.23 -13.01
N PHE A 79 4.67 -5.18 -13.69
CA PHE A 79 3.72 -4.25 -13.12
C PHE A 79 2.82 -3.61 -14.18
N VAL A 80 1.61 -3.22 -13.79
CA VAL A 80 0.68 -2.48 -14.65
C VAL A 80 0.68 -1.02 -14.25
N VAL A 81 0.95 -0.15 -15.23
CA VAL A 81 0.87 1.32 -15.08
C VAL A 81 -0.39 1.80 -15.81
N PRO A 82 -1.23 2.65 -15.20
CA PRO A 82 -2.38 3.21 -15.87
C PRO A 82 -1.91 4.21 -16.94
N PRO A 83 -2.60 4.29 -18.09
CA PRO A 83 -2.20 5.18 -19.18
C PRO A 83 -2.31 6.67 -18.81
N SER A 84 -3.10 6.99 -17.80
CA SER A 84 -3.29 8.33 -17.27
C SER A 84 -3.65 8.29 -15.78
N LYS A 85 -3.32 9.35 -15.03
CA LYS A 85 -3.72 9.53 -13.63
C LYS A 85 -4.87 10.53 -13.55
N PRO A 86 -6.14 10.09 -13.59
CA PRO A 86 -7.26 10.99 -13.42
C PRO A 86 -7.29 11.54 -11.98
N GLN A 87 -7.72 12.79 -11.82
CA GLN A 87 -8.06 13.31 -10.50
C GLN A 87 -9.45 12.76 -10.11
N LEU A 88 -9.53 11.96 -9.06
CA LEU A 88 -10.77 11.35 -8.62
C LEU A 88 -11.42 12.18 -7.50
N ARG A 89 -12.75 12.10 -7.41
CA ARG A 89 -13.52 12.61 -6.28
C ARG A 89 -14.19 11.44 -5.58
N ALA A 90 -13.94 11.30 -4.29
CA ALA A 90 -14.60 10.31 -3.46
C ALA A 90 -16.06 10.69 -3.18
N ALA A 91 -16.83 9.72 -2.67
CA ALA A 91 -18.24 9.90 -2.33
C ALA A 91 -18.48 10.99 -1.28
N ASP A 92 -17.50 11.26 -0.41
CA ASP A 92 -17.53 12.34 0.58
C ASP A 92 -17.14 13.72 0.00
N GLY A 93 -16.86 13.79 -1.30
CA GLY A 93 -16.44 15.00 -2.00
C GLY A 93 -14.95 15.32 -1.91
N SER A 94 -14.17 14.54 -1.15
CA SER A 94 -12.71 14.67 -1.07
C SER A 94 -12.03 14.30 -2.39
N VAL A 95 -10.84 14.85 -2.61
CA VAL A 95 -10.02 14.54 -3.78
C VAL A 95 -9.15 13.33 -3.46
N VAL A 96 -9.19 12.32 -4.33
CA VAL A 96 -8.37 11.11 -4.19
C VAL A 96 -7.47 10.99 -5.40
N THR A 97 -6.17 10.81 -5.14
CA THR A 97 -5.16 10.63 -6.19
C THR A 97 -4.81 9.14 -6.31
N PRO A 98 -4.91 8.56 -7.53
CA PRO A 98 -4.44 7.21 -7.82
C PRO A 98 -2.92 7.11 -7.69
N VAL A 99 -2.43 5.92 -7.33
CA VAL A 99 -0.99 5.63 -7.32
C VAL A 99 -0.46 5.34 -8.72
N ASP A 100 0.86 5.32 -8.86
CA ASP A 100 1.55 5.19 -10.13
C ASP A 100 1.52 3.76 -10.64
N THR A 101 1.69 2.82 -9.73
CA THR A 101 1.70 1.39 -10.03
C THR A 101 0.59 0.73 -9.21
N PRO A 102 -0.63 0.60 -9.75
CA PRO A 102 -1.77 0.01 -9.05
C PRO A 102 -1.71 -1.52 -8.93
N LEU A 103 -0.89 -2.21 -9.73
CA LEU A 103 -0.80 -3.67 -9.71
C LEU A 103 0.63 -4.14 -10.00
N PHE A 104 1.10 -5.08 -9.17
CA PHE A 104 2.28 -5.89 -9.39
C PHE A 104 1.88 -7.30 -9.82
N ILE A 105 2.60 -7.85 -10.79
CA ILE A 105 2.50 -9.23 -11.26
C ILE A 105 3.79 -9.92 -10.83
N ILE A 106 3.68 -10.94 -9.99
CA ILE A 106 4.85 -11.63 -9.43
C ILE A 106 4.81 -13.09 -9.88
N ASN A 107 5.64 -13.43 -10.85
CA ASN A 107 5.75 -14.78 -11.39
C ASN A 107 6.67 -15.62 -10.51
N MET A 108 6.22 -16.84 -10.20
CA MET A 108 7.03 -17.84 -9.53
C MET A 108 7.97 -18.55 -10.51
N PRO A 109 9.13 -19.04 -10.05
CA PRO A 109 10.01 -19.81 -10.91
C PRO A 109 9.38 -21.14 -11.33
N ASN A 110 9.88 -21.70 -12.44
CA ASN A 110 9.50 -23.02 -12.96
C ASN A 110 8.00 -23.17 -13.29
N GLU A 111 7.36 -22.12 -13.81
CA GLU A 111 5.91 -22.11 -14.07
C GLU A 111 5.08 -22.42 -12.81
N GLY A 112 5.60 -22.05 -11.64
CA GLY A 112 5.02 -22.34 -10.34
C GLY A 112 3.79 -21.52 -10.01
N GLY A 113 3.28 -20.71 -10.95
CA GLY A 113 2.14 -19.82 -10.73
C GLY A 113 2.55 -18.35 -10.68
N PHE A 114 1.58 -17.49 -10.36
CA PHE A 114 1.81 -16.06 -10.19
C PHE A 114 0.85 -15.42 -9.18
N PHE A 115 1.27 -14.27 -8.65
CA PHE A 115 0.49 -13.43 -7.76
C PHE A 115 0.13 -12.12 -8.43
N LEU A 116 -1.10 -11.67 -8.21
CA LEU A 116 -1.53 -10.31 -8.49
C LEU A 116 -1.62 -9.55 -7.17
N VAL A 117 -0.66 -8.65 -6.94
CA VAL A 117 -0.53 -7.90 -5.68
C VAL A 117 -0.90 -6.45 -5.95
N SER A 118 -1.79 -5.87 -5.15
CA SER A 118 -2.12 -4.45 -5.29
C SER A 118 -0.88 -3.60 -5.07
N GLY A 119 -0.70 -2.54 -5.87
CA GLY A 119 0.34 -1.55 -5.63
C GLY A 119 -0.13 -0.33 -4.81
N ASP A 120 -1.40 -0.31 -4.40
CA ASP A 120 -1.97 0.70 -3.51
C ASP A 120 -2.30 0.07 -2.15
N THR A 121 -1.83 0.65 -1.05
CA THR A 121 -2.04 0.14 0.32
C THR A 121 -3.47 0.33 0.83
N ARG A 122 -4.30 1.12 0.14
CA ARG A 122 -5.73 1.30 0.44
C ARG A 122 -6.60 0.17 -0.12
N MET A 123 -6.02 -0.67 -0.98
CA MET A 123 -6.68 -1.80 -1.63
C MET A 123 -6.29 -3.11 -0.93
N PRO A 124 -7.04 -4.21 -1.16
CA PRO A 124 -6.61 -5.53 -0.69
C PRO A 124 -5.20 -5.86 -1.18
N ASP A 125 -4.36 -6.40 -0.29
CA ASP A 125 -2.96 -6.69 -0.58
C ASP A 125 -2.82 -7.66 -1.76
N LEU A 126 -3.61 -8.73 -1.75
CA LEU A 126 -3.60 -9.78 -2.76
C LEU A 126 -4.93 -9.80 -3.52
N LEU A 127 -4.85 -9.69 -4.84
CA LEU A 127 -6.02 -9.66 -5.73
C LEU A 127 -6.30 -11.02 -6.37
N ALA A 128 -5.25 -11.79 -6.66
CA ALA A 128 -5.38 -13.16 -7.18
C ALA A 128 -4.10 -13.97 -6.94
N VAL A 129 -4.28 -15.29 -6.91
CA VAL A 129 -3.20 -16.30 -6.91
C VAL A 129 -3.54 -17.35 -7.95
N THR A 130 -2.55 -17.72 -8.74
CA THR A 130 -2.62 -18.89 -9.62
C THR A 130 -1.49 -19.82 -9.23
N GLU A 131 -1.76 -21.12 -9.10
CA GLU A 131 -0.79 -22.12 -8.62
C GLU A 131 0.12 -22.66 -9.73
N HIS A 132 -0.20 -22.40 -10.99
CA HIS A 132 0.52 -22.91 -12.15
C HIS A 132 0.57 -21.90 -13.30
N GLY A 133 1.66 -21.96 -14.06
CA GLY A 133 1.93 -21.10 -15.20
C GLY A 133 2.35 -19.69 -14.79
N ASN A 134 2.99 -18.98 -15.71
CA ASN A 134 3.36 -17.59 -15.53
C ASN A 134 2.45 -16.65 -16.33
N LEU A 135 2.32 -15.42 -15.83
CA LEU A 135 1.59 -14.37 -16.53
C LEU A 135 2.56 -13.44 -17.25
N ASP A 136 2.47 -13.44 -18.58
CA ASP A 136 3.02 -12.37 -19.42
C ASP A 136 1.86 -11.52 -19.95
N LYS A 137 1.72 -10.31 -19.40
CA LYS A 137 0.66 -9.36 -19.80
C LYS A 137 0.79 -8.87 -21.24
N SER A 138 1.96 -9.02 -21.86
CA SER A 138 2.23 -8.57 -23.23
C SER A 138 1.96 -9.65 -24.28
N ASN A 139 1.73 -10.89 -23.84
CA ASN A 139 1.42 -12.02 -24.70
C ASN A 139 -0.06 -12.01 -25.11
N ALA A 140 -0.35 -12.48 -26.32
CA ALA A 140 -1.72 -12.62 -26.84
C ALA A 140 -2.50 -13.78 -26.20
N ASP A 141 -1.81 -14.73 -25.56
CA ASP A 141 -2.40 -15.97 -25.00
C ASP A 141 -2.85 -15.84 -23.53
N VAL A 142 -3.07 -14.62 -23.03
CA VAL A 142 -3.59 -14.41 -21.67
C VAL A 142 -4.96 -15.11 -21.52
N PRO A 143 -5.18 -15.93 -20.47
CA PRO A 143 -6.46 -16.60 -20.24
C PRO A 143 -7.65 -15.62 -20.31
N PRO A 144 -8.77 -15.96 -20.98
CA PRO A 144 -9.84 -14.99 -21.25
C PRO A 144 -10.40 -14.28 -20.01
N GLY A 145 -10.58 -15.00 -18.90
CA GLY A 145 -11.05 -14.42 -17.64
C GLY A 145 -10.06 -13.40 -17.07
N LEU A 146 -8.76 -13.70 -17.16
CA LEU A 146 -7.70 -12.80 -16.73
C LEU A 146 -7.57 -11.59 -17.65
N ALA A 147 -7.73 -11.77 -18.96
CA ALA A 147 -7.76 -10.66 -19.92
C ALA A 147 -8.92 -9.70 -19.61
N VAL A 148 -10.11 -10.22 -19.31
CA VAL A 148 -11.25 -9.41 -18.87
C VAL A 148 -10.93 -8.69 -17.57
N PHE A 149 -10.38 -9.39 -16.57
CA PHE A 149 -9.99 -8.77 -15.29
C PHE A 149 -9.01 -7.60 -15.50
N LEU A 150 -7.92 -7.82 -16.23
CA LEU A 150 -6.90 -6.79 -16.52
C LEU A 150 -7.51 -5.61 -17.29
N SER A 151 -8.43 -5.86 -18.23
CA SER A 151 -9.13 -4.78 -18.96
C SER A 151 -10.04 -3.92 -18.06
N ARG A 152 -10.58 -4.51 -16.99
CA ARG A 152 -11.49 -3.85 -16.05
C ARG A 152 -10.78 -3.31 -14.81
N LEU A 153 -9.52 -3.67 -14.60
CA LEU A 153 -8.71 -3.24 -13.46
C LEU A 153 -8.72 -1.73 -13.23
N PRO A 154 -8.59 -0.85 -14.26
CA PRO A 154 -8.63 0.59 -14.04
C PRO A 154 -9.98 1.05 -13.45
N ILE A 155 -11.09 0.52 -13.97
CA ILE A 155 -12.44 0.87 -13.53
C ILE A 155 -12.66 0.39 -12.10
N TYR A 156 -12.28 -0.86 -11.80
CA TYR A 156 -12.35 -1.42 -10.45
C TYR A 156 -11.57 -0.58 -9.45
N TYR A 157 -10.31 -0.25 -9.80
CA TYR A 157 -9.42 0.52 -8.96
C TYR A 157 -9.97 1.92 -8.66
N GLU A 158 -10.44 2.64 -9.69
CA GLU A 158 -11.07 3.94 -9.50
C GLU A 158 -12.30 3.87 -8.59
N ASN A 159 -13.14 2.84 -8.77
CA ASN A 159 -14.35 2.68 -7.95
C ASN A 159 -14.02 2.40 -6.49
N LYS A 160 -13.00 1.58 -6.19
CA LYS A 160 -12.50 1.38 -4.81
C LYS A 160 -11.97 2.66 -4.21
N LEU A 161 -11.20 3.44 -4.96
CA LEU A 161 -10.70 4.73 -4.47
C LEU A 161 -11.84 5.71 -4.18
N LYS A 162 -12.87 5.77 -5.02
CA LYS A 162 -14.02 6.67 -4.83
C LYS A 162 -14.91 6.24 -3.66
N ALA A 163 -15.06 4.93 -3.45
CA ALA A 163 -15.82 4.38 -2.34
C ALA A 163 -15.08 4.51 -1.00
N GLY A 164 -13.74 4.51 -1.00
CA GLY A 164 -12.93 4.51 0.21
C GLY A 164 -13.17 3.23 1.03
N LYS A 165 -13.52 3.38 2.32
CA LYS A 165 -13.97 2.26 3.17
C LYS A 165 -15.44 1.86 2.94
N GLY A 166 -16.13 2.54 2.02
CA GLY A 166 -17.51 2.25 1.66
C GLY A 166 -17.65 0.98 0.82
N ILE A 167 -18.88 0.50 0.72
CA ILE A 167 -19.26 -0.67 -0.07
C ILE A 167 -19.18 -0.34 -1.56
N ILE A 168 -18.52 -1.19 -2.36
CA ILE A 168 -18.70 -1.14 -3.82
C ILE A 168 -19.91 -1.99 -4.20
N PRO A 169 -20.80 -1.48 -5.09
CA PRO A 169 -21.83 -2.32 -5.71
C PRO A 169 -21.23 -3.60 -6.33
N GLY A 170 -21.61 -4.77 -5.80
CA GLY A 170 -21.11 -6.09 -6.23
C GLY A 170 -19.95 -6.69 -5.42
N ASP A 171 -19.45 -5.99 -4.40
CA ASP A 171 -18.42 -6.48 -3.46
C ASP A 171 -19.00 -7.34 -2.32
N HIS A 172 -20.33 -7.31 -2.17
CA HIS A 172 -21.10 -8.23 -1.33
C HIS A 172 -21.61 -9.39 -2.19
N ILE A 173 -20.78 -10.40 -2.36
CA ILE A 173 -21.30 -11.75 -2.56
C ILE A 173 -21.30 -12.34 -1.16
N ASP A 174 -22.45 -12.24 -0.48
CA ASP A 174 -22.68 -13.11 0.68
C ASP A 174 -22.78 -14.54 0.10
N PRO A 175 -21.83 -15.44 0.39
CA PRO A 175 -21.85 -16.79 -0.17
C PRO A 175 -23.10 -17.59 0.28
N ASP A 176 -23.81 -17.10 1.30
CA ASP A 176 -25.05 -17.69 1.82
C ASP A 176 -26.32 -16.95 1.33
N ASP A 177 -26.19 -15.88 0.54
CA ASP A 177 -27.33 -15.18 -0.09
C ASP A 177 -27.68 -15.85 -1.43
N ASP A 178 -28.66 -16.75 -1.39
CA ASP A 178 -29.26 -17.41 -2.55
C ASP A 178 -30.31 -16.54 -3.26
N GLY A 179 -30.41 -15.26 -2.89
CA GLY A 179 -31.26 -14.28 -3.54
C GLY A 179 -30.86 -14.04 -5.00
N PRO A 180 -31.84 -13.86 -5.92
CA PRO A 180 -31.50 -13.47 -7.29
C PRO A 180 -30.77 -12.12 -7.24
N TYR A 181 -29.57 -12.09 -7.82
CA TYR A 181 -28.79 -10.87 -8.01
C TYR A 181 -29.70 -9.76 -8.57
N ASN A 182 -30.03 -8.79 -7.73
CA ASN A 182 -30.81 -7.63 -8.12
C ASN A 182 -29.82 -6.48 -8.30
N PRO A 183 -29.30 -6.24 -9.52
CA PRO A 183 -28.39 -5.14 -9.75
C PRO A 183 -29.07 -3.84 -9.28
N PRO A 184 -28.33 -2.92 -8.66
CA PRO A 184 -28.88 -1.60 -8.42
C PRO A 184 -29.40 -1.05 -9.74
N HIS A 185 -30.62 -0.48 -9.71
CA HIS A 185 -31.19 0.18 -10.87
C HIS A 185 -30.27 1.34 -11.25
N ASP A 186 -29.33 1.08 -12.15
CA ASP A 186 -28.58 2.11 -12.83
C ASP A 186 -29.61 2.96 -13.57
N THR A 187 -29.95 4.09 -12.97
CA THR A 187 -30.69 5.17 -13.63
C THR A 187 -29.71 5.83 -14.59
N PHE A 188 -29.41 5.12 -15.68
CA PHE A 188 -28.96 5.77 -16.89
C PHE A 188 -30.11 6.66 -17.34
N SER A 189 -30.07 7.93 -16.94
CA SER A 189 -30.80 8.98 -17.65
C SER A 189 -30.36 8.91 -19.10
N ARG A 190 -31.17 8.25 -19.94
CA ARG A 190 -31.07 8.36 -21.39
C ARG A 190 -31.22 9.84 -21.72
N PHE A 191 -30.11 10.51 -21.97
CA PHE A 191 -30.13 11.76 -22.70
C PHE A 191 -30.49 11.44 -24.15
N GLY A 192 -31.64 11.94 -24.58
CA GLY A 192 -32.01 12.19 -25.98
C GLY A 192 -32.57 10.99 -26.76
N GLU A 193 -33.88 10.98 -26.98
CA GLU A 193 -34.52 11.47 -28.22
C GLU A 193 -35.94 11.98 -27.92
#